data_AF-C1DYS7-F1
#
_entry.id   AF-C1DYS7-F1
#
_cell.length_a   1.000
_cell.length_b   1.000
_cell.length_c   1.000
_cell.angle_alpha   90.00
_cell.angle_beta   90.00
_cell.angle_gamma   90.00
#
_symmetry.space_group_name_H-M   'P 1'
#
loop_
_entity.id
_entity.type
_entity.pdbx_description
1 polymer ?
#
loop_
_entity_poly.entity_id
_entity_poly.type
_entity_poly.pdbx_seq_one_letter_code
_entity_poly.pdbx_strand_id
1 'polypeptide(L)'
;MAGGGATVEELKDVLRETLENRGALGNVRAHLRAEVSNALEDRTGLKRPDISNENLIINELIREYLVFNRYRSTLSVMLPESGQPDTPPFDRDFLARELRVRENENSRKLPLLYTMLSNAQANK
;
A
#
# COMPACT_ATOMS: atom_id res chain seq x y z
N MET A 1 41.37 -24.05 10.87
CA MET A 1 40.36 -23.90 9.80
C MET A 1 39.11 -24.65 10.21
N ALA A 2 37.94 -24.00 10.05
CA ALA A 2 36.55 -24.51 9.98
C ALA A 2 36.02 -25.39 11.15
N GLY A 3 34.77 -25.26 11.62
CA GLY A 3 33.66 -24.43 11.18
C GLY A 3 32.69 -24.18 12.33
N GLY A 4 32.32 -22.91 12.53
CA GLY A 4 31.20 -22.53 13.36
C GLY A 4 29.91 -22.84 12.60
N GLY A 5 29.29 -23.97 12.90
CA GLY A 5 27.96 -24.27 12.38
C GLY A 5 26.99 -23.23 12.91
N ALA A 6 26.31 -22.52 12.01
CA ALA A 6 25.26 -21.58 12.37
C ALA A 6 24.27 -22.29 13.31
N THR A 7 23.96 -21.65 14.42
CA THR A 7 23.01 -22.20 15.39
C THR A 7 21.62 -22.24 14.77
N VAL A 8 20.76 -23.15 15.26
CA VAL A 8 19.37 -23.28 14.77
C VAL A 8 18.61 -21.95 14.87
N GLU A 9 18.94 -21.12 15.86
CA GLU A 9 18.30 -19.83 16.08
C GLU A 9 18.78 -18.77 15.07
N GLU A 10 20.07 -18.74 14.74
CA GLU A 10 20.59 -17.89 13.65
C GLU A 10 19.96 -18.26 12.31
N LEU A 11 19.78 -19.55 12.02
CA LEU A 11 19.15 -20.01 10.79
C LEU A 11 17.68 -19.58 10.70
N LYS A 12 16.96 -19.65 11.82
CA LYS A 12 15.56 -19.24 11.94
C LYS A 12 15.40 -17.73 11.76
N ASP A 13 16.31 -16.94 12.30
CA ASP A 13 16.30 -15.48 12.14
C ASP A 13 16.60 -15.07 10.70
N VAL A 14 17.62 -15.67 10.07
CA VAL A 14 17.93 -15.44 8.65
C VAL A 14 16.75 -15.83 7.75
N LEU A 15 16.08 -16.95 8.04
CA LEU A 15 14.90 -17.38 7.28
C LEU A 15 13.75 -16.40 7.46
N ARG A 16 13.48 -15.94 8.68
CA ARG A 16 12.45 -14.93 8.96
C ARG A 16 12.74 -13.64 8.18
N GLU A 17 13.94 -13.11 8.29
CA GLU A 17 14.36 -11.89 7.61
C GLU A 17 14.25 -12.03 6.09
N THR A 18 14.65 -13.19 5.55
CA THR A 18 14.48 -13.51 4.13
C THR A 18 13.02 -13.50 3.70
N LEU A 19 12.12 -14.09 4.50
CA LEU A 19 10.69 -14.12 4.22
C LEU A 19 10.03 -12.74 4.38
N GLU A 20 10.52 -11.91 5.29
CA GLU A 20 10.09 -10.52 5.46
C GLU A 20 10.53 -9.66 4.28
N ASN A 21 11.81 -9.73 3.88
CA ASN A 21 12.37 -8.99 2.74
C ASN A 21 11.75 -9.40 1.40
N ARG A 22 11.42 -10.69 1.24
CA ARG A 22 10.66 -11.17 0.07
C ARG A 22 9.18 -10.79 0.13
N GLY A 23 8.68 -10.30 1.25
CA GLY A 23 7.27 -9.95 1.47
C GLY A 23 6.34 -11.15 1.73
N ALA A 24 6.86 -12.39 1.71
CA ALA A 24 6.08 -13.60 1.93
C ALA A 24 5.44 -13.62 3.33
N LEU A 25 6.20 -13.24 4.36
CA LEU A 25 5.68 -13.16 5.73
C LEU A 25 4.68 -12.01 5.90
N GLY A 26 4.91 -10.90 5.20
CA GLY A 26 3.98 -9.78 5.12
C GLY A 26 2.64 -10.17 4.52
N ASN A 27 2.64 -10.91 3.41
CA ASN A 27 1.44 -11.41 2.76
C ASN A 27 0.62 -12.34 3.67
N VAL A 28 1.29 -13.28 4.36
CA VAL A 28 0.61 -14.18 5.32
C VAL A 28 -0.03 -13.38 6.46
N ARG A 29 0.69 -12.42 7.05
CA ARG A 29 0.15 -11.56 8.12
C ARG A 29 -1.02 -10.70 7.63
N ALA A 30 -0.95 -10.16 6.41
CA ALA A 30 -2.01 -9.36 5.83
C ALA A 30 -3.26 -10.19 5.55
N HIS A 31 -3.10 -11.40 5.00
CA HIS A 31 -4.21 -12.31 4.75
C HIS A 31 -4.89 -12.71 6.08
N LEU A 32 -4.09 -13.00 7.12
CA LEU A 32 -4.62 -13.24 8.46
C LEU A 32 -5.37 -12.01 9.03
N ARG A 33 -4.83 -10.81 8.85
CA ARG A 33 -5.50 -9.57 9.28
C ARG A 33 -6.83 -9.35 8.56
N ALA A 34 -6.88 -9.60 7.25
CA ALA A 34 -8.11 -9.52 6.47
C ALA A 34 -9.13 -10.57 6.95
N GLU A 35 -8.71 -11.81 7.17
CA GLU A 35 -9.60 -12.87 7.67
C GLU A 35 -10.13 -12.56 9.08
N VAL A 36 -9.28 -12.02 9.95
CA VAL A 36 -9.70 -11.54 11.28
C VAL A 36 -10.67 -10.36 11.16
N SER A 37 -10.42 -9.39 10.27
CA SER A 37 -11.35 -8.28 10.02
C SER A 37 -12.71 -8.80 9.56
N ASN A 38 -12.72 -9.68 8.55
CA ASN A 38 -13.93 -10.30 8.03
C ASN A 38 -14.71 -11.07 9.10
N ALA A 39 -14.01 -11.88 9.91
CA ALA A 39 -14.63 -12.65 11.00
C ALA A 39 -15.17 -11.75 12.13
N LEU A 40 -14.59 -10.56 12.33
CA LEU A 40 -15.09 -9.56 13.27
C LEU A 40 -16.25 -8.73 12.71
N GLU A 41 -16.29 -8.53 11.38
CA GLU A 41 -17.32 -7.74 10.68
C GLU A 41 -18.70 -8.40 10.68
N ASP A 42 -18.81 -9.70 10.99
CA ASP A 42 -20.05 -10.48 11.05
C ASP A 42 -20.99 -10.14 12.24
N ARG A 43 -20.88 -8.94 12.85
CA ARG A 43 -21.70 -8.55 14.01
C ARG A 43 -22.45 -7.22 13.90
N THR A 44 -22.31 -6.49 12.82
CA THR A 44 -23.17 -5.33 12.56
C THR A 44 -23.67 -5.43 11.13
N GLY A 45 -24.98 -5.70 10.95
CA GLY A 45 -25.63 -5.74 9.62
C GLY A 45 -25.67 -4.39 8.89
N LEU A 46 -24.65 -3.54 9.07
CA LEU A 46 -24.45 -2.29 8.38
C LEU A 46 -23.73 -2.60 7.08
N LYS A 47 -24.45 -2.52 5.96
CA LYS A 47 -23.85 -2.48 4.61
C LYS A 47 -22.71 -1.46 4.66
N ARG A 48 -21.48 -1.88 4.35
CA ARG A 48 -20.34 -0.95 4.24
C ARG A 48 -20.78 0.24 3.37
N PRO A 49 -20.58 1.49 3.82
CA PRO A 49 -20.94 2.66 3.02
C PRO A 49 -20.32 2.56 1.64
N ASP A 50 -21.10 2.88 0.60
CA ASP A 50 -20.57 2.90 -0.76
C ASP A 50 -19.43 3.95 -0.82
N ILE A 51 -18.25 3.53 -1.30
CA ILE A 51 -17.08 4.42 -1.38
C ILE A 51 -17.39 5.62 -2.28
N SER A 52 -17.12 6.83 -1.79
CA SER A 52 -17.35 8.04 -2.60
C SER A 52 -16.31 8.17 -3.72
N ASN A 53 -16.64 8.94 -4.75
CA ASN A 53 -15.71 9.22 -5.86
C ASN A 53 -14.43 9.90 -5.35
N GLU A 54 -14.54 10.80 -4.37
CA GLU A 54 -13.38 11.45 -3.75
C GLU A 54 -12.50 10.43 -3.03
N ASN A 55 -13.10 9.49 -2.29
CA ASN A 55 -12.34 8.44 -1.62
C ASN A 55 -11.66 7.51 -2.62
N LEU A 56 -12.29 7.19 -3.76
CA LEU A 56 -11.64 6.42 -4.82
C LEU A 56 -10.37 7.13 -5.33
N ILE A 57 -10.44 8.44 -5.58
CA ILE A 57 -9.30 9.25 -6.04
C ILE A 57 -8.21 9.30 -4.96
N ILE A 58 -8.58 9.60 -3.71
CA ILE A 58 -7.65 9.68 -2.57
C ILE A 58 -6.95 8.33 -2.36
N ASN A 59 -7.69 7.23 -2.40
CA ASN A 59 -7.13 5.89 -2.24
C ASN A 59 -6.19 5.51 -3.38
N GLU A 60 -6.44 5.96 -4.62
CA GLU A 60 -5.48 5.77 -5.72
C GLU A 60 -4.19 6.57 -5.53
N LEU A 61 -4.25 7.78 -4.99
CA LEU A 61 -3.05 8.52 -4.59
C LEU A 61 -2.26 7.81 -3.50
N ILE A 62 -2.95 7.26 -2.50
CA ILE A 62 -2.34 6.47 -1.43
C ILE A 62 -1.76 5.18 -2.03
N ARG A 63 -2.48 4.46 -2.89
CA ARG A 63 -2.01 3.24 -3.57
C ARG A 63 -0.70 3.53 -4.29
N GLU A 64 -0.65 4.56 -5.13
CA GLU A 64 0.53 4.93 -5.88
C GLU A 64 1.74 5.18 -4.96
N TYR A 65 1.53 5.92 -3.86
CA TYR A 65 2.55 6.17 -2.84
C TYR A 65 3.04 4.88 -2.17
N LEU A 66 2.13 3.98 -1.76
CA LEU A 66 2.48 2.72 -1.13
C LEU A 66 3.24 1.79 -2.10
N VAL A 67 2.83 1.74 -3.37
CA VAL A 67 3.51 0.95 -4.41
C VAL A 67 4.93 1.45 -4.62
N PHE A 68 5.10 2.77 -4.80
CA PHE A 68 6.41 3.38 -5.02
C PHE A 68 7.37 3.12 -3.85
N ASN A 69 6.89 3.27 -2.61
CA ASN A 69 7.69 3.05 -1.40
C ASN A 69 7.74 1.58 -0.94
N ARG A 70 7.18 0.64 -1.72
CA ARG A 70 7.18 -0.81 -1.46
C ARG A 70 6.46 -1.26 -0.18
N TYR A 71 5.43 -0.54 0.24
CA TYR A 71 4.60 -0.88 1.41
C TYR A 71 3.52 -1.91 1.08
N ARG A 72 3.93 -3.08 0.56
CA ARG A 72 3.04 -4.14 0.05
C ARG A 72 2.06 -4.66 1.11
N SER A 73 2.54 -4.87 2.33
CA SER A 73 1.71 -5.39 3.43
C SER A 73 0.62 -4.40 3.88
N THR A 74 0.86 -3.10 3.72
CA THR A 74 -0.15 -2.07 4.02
C THR A 74 -1.18 -2.02 2.90
N LEU A 75 -0.70 -2.05 1.65
CA LEU A 75 -1.58 -2.03 0.48
C LEU A 75 -2.55 -3.23 0.48
N SER A 76 -2.09 -4.43 0.80
CA SER A 76 -2.92 -5.64 0.80
C SER A 76 -4.04 -5.65 1.84
N VAL A 77 -3.96 -4.81 2.87
CA VAL A 77 -5.05 -4.60 3.85
C VAL A 77 -5.91 -3.43 3.43
N MET A 78 -5.30 -2.33 2.98
CA MET A 78 -6.02 -1.10 2.64
C MET A 78 -7.03 -1.28 1.50
N LEU A 79 -6.69 -2.04 0.46
CA LEU A 79 -7.61 -2.27 -0.68
C LEU A 79 -8.94 -2.93 -0.26
N PRO A 80 -8.94 -4.12 0.38
CA PRO A 80 -10.18 -4.73 0.83
C PRO A 80 -10.85 -3.95 1.96
N GLU A 81 -10.10 -3.31 2.87
CA GLU A 81 -10.67 -2.53 3.98
C GLU A 81 -11.45 -1.30 3.48
N SER A 82 -10.91 -0.60 2.48
CA SER A 82 -11.56 0.59 1.91
C SER A 82 -12.61 0.27 0.85
N GLY A 83 -12.70 -0.97 0.38
CA GLY A 83 -13.51 -1.33 -0.78
C GLY A 83 -12.95 -0.80 -2.11
N GLN A 84 -11.66 -0.43 -2.14
CA GLN A 84 -10.98 0.01 -3.36
C GLN A 84 -10.81 -1.18 -4.32
N PRO A 85 -11.12 -1.04 -5.63
CA PRO A 85 -10.92 -2.11 -6.60
C PRO A 85 -9.46 -2.57 -6.67
N ASP A 86 -9.19 -3.87 -6.80
CA ASP A 86 -7.80 -4.36 -6.91
C ASP A 86 -7.08 -3.81 -8.15
N THR A 87 -7.81 -3.71 -9.26
CA THR A 87 -7.34 -3.06 -10.49
C THR A 87 -7.57 -1.56 -10.37
N PRO A 88 -6.53 -0.71 -10.55
CA PRO A 88 -6.68 0.74 -10.51
C PRO A 88 -7.79 1.21 -11.46
N PRO A 89 -8.84 1.90 -10.95
CA PRO A 89 -9.96 2.36 -11.78
C PRO A 89 -9.60 3.60 -12.63
N PHE A 90 -8.49 4.27 -12.29
CA PHE A 90 -8.04 5.51 -12.93
C PHE A 90 -6.60 5.39 -13.40
N ASP A 91 -6.32 5.95 -14.58
CA ASP A 91 -4.94 6.15 -15.01
C ASP A 91 -4.32 7.39 -14.36
N ARG A 92 -2.99 7.47 -14.42
CA ARG A 92 -2.25 8.58 -13.82
C ARG A 92 -2.62 9.93 -14.43
N ASP A 93 -2.82 9.98 -15.74
CA ASP A 93 -3.12 11.25 -16.43
C ASP A 93 -4.49 11.79 -16.01
N PHE A 94 -5.47 10.92 -15.74
CA PHE A 94 -6.75 11.25 -15.15
C PHE A 94 -6.56 11.86 -13.76
N LEU A 95 -5.83 11.18 -12.88
CA LEU A 95 -5.58 11.66 -11.51
C LEU A 95 -4.88 13.03 -11.50
N ALA A 96 -3.87 13.22 -12.35
CA ALA A 96 -3.15 14.48 -12.48
C ALA A 96 -4.08 15.62 -12.94
N ARG A 97 -4.96 15.36 -13.92
CA ARG A 97 -5.95 16.34 -14.41
C ARG A 97 -6.99 16.67 -13.33
N GLU A 98 -7.56 15.66 -12.70
CA GLU A 98 -8.61 15.81 -11.69
C GLU A 98 -8.11 16.64 -10.49
N LEU A 99 -6.87 16.41 -10.07
CA LEU A 99 -6.24 17.12 -8.96
C LEU A 99 -5.55 18.43 -9.38
N ARG A 100 -5.63 18.79 -10.68
CA ARG A 100 -4.99 19.98 -11.27
C ARG A 100 -3.49 20.05 -10.98
N VAL A 101 -2.83 18.90 -10.93
CA VAL A 101 -1.39 18.78 -10.72
C VAL A 101 -0.70 18.89 -12.07
N ARG A 102 0.21 19.87 -12.20
CA ARG A 102 1.08 19.96 -13.37
C ARG A 102 2.31 19.09 -13.16
N GLU A 103 2.54 18.20 -14.11
CA GLU A 103 3.69 17.30 -14.11
C GLU A 103 4.73 17.67 -15.17
N ASN A 104 5.98 17.34 -14.88
CA ASN A 104 7.10 17.37 -15.82
C ASN A 104 7.78 15.99 -15.88
N GLU A 105 8.79 15.83 -16.73
CA GLU A 105 9.50 14.54 -16.90
C GLU A 105 10.09 13.97 -15.61
N ASN A 106 10.47 14.83 -14.66
CA ASN A 106 11.03 14.40 -13.38
C ASN A 106 9.93 14.05 -12.37
N SER A 107 8.86 14.83 -12.30
CA SER A 107 7.75 14.58 -11.38
C SER A 107 6.95 13.32 -11.74
N ARG A 108 6.89 12.96 -13.03
CA ARG A 108 6.26 11.73 -13.51
C ARG A 108 6.91 10.45 -12.99
N LYS A 109 8.15 10.54 -12.52
CA LYS A 109 8.89 9.40 -11.92
C LYS A 109 8.55 9.19 -10.45
N LEU A 110 7.82 10.11 -9.83
CA LEU A 110 7.47 10.12 -8.42
C LEU A 110 5.94 10.02 -8.26
N PRO A 111 5.40 9.55 -7.12
CA PRO A 111 3.96 9.60 -6.89
C PRO A 111 3.42 11.04 -6.93
N LEU A 112 2.19 11.22 -7.38
CA LEU A 112 1.53 12.53 -7.48
C LEU A 112 1.51 13.26 -6.13
N LEU A 113 1.39 12.53 -5.02
CA LEU A 113 1.47 13.11 -3.66
C LEU A 113 2.77 13.87 -3.39
N TYR A 114 3.91 13.43 -3.94
CA TYR A 114 5.18 14.15 -3.79
C TYR A 114 5.11 15.50 -4.51
N THR A 115 4.55 15.51 -5.72
CA THR A 115 4.36 16.74 -6.52
C THR A 115 3.39 17.71 -5.83
N MET A 116 2.28 17.19 -5.28
CA MET A 116 1.33 17.99 -4.51
C MET A 116 1.98 18.62 -3.28
N LEU A 117 2.79 17.87 -2.55
CA LEU A 117 3.53 18.38 -1.39
C LEU A 117 4.51 19.49 -1.79
N SER A 118 5.30 19.27 -2.84
CA SER A 118 6.24 20.28 -3.35
C SER A 118 5.52 21.57 -3.77
N ASN A 119 4.39 21.45 -4.47
CA ASN A 119 3.58 22.61 -4.87
C ASN A 119 2.99 23.35 -3.67
N ALA A 120 2.53 22.63 -2.64
CA ALA A 120 2.00 23.23 -1.42
C ALA A 120 3.08 23.96 -0.61
N GLN A 121 4.32 23.45 -0.61
CA GLN A 121 5.46 24.10 0.05
C GLN A 121 5.97 25.32 -0.71
N ALA A 122 5.92 25.30 -2.04
CA ALA A 122 6.35 26.42 -2.89
C ALA A 122 5.40 27.63 -2.84
N ASN A 123 4.14 27.41 -2.42
CA ASN A 123 3.12 28.45 -2.27
C ASN A 123 3.04 29.03 -0.84
N LYS A 124 4.00 28.71 0.03
CA LYS A 124 4.20 29.39 1.33
C LYS A 124 5.16 30.55 1.17
#